data_AF-A0A2I0UIL2-F1
#
_entry.id   AF-A0A2I0UIL2-F1
#
_cell.length_a   1.000
_cell.length_b   1.000
_cell.length_c   1.000
_cell.angle_alpha   90.00
_cell.angle_beta   90.00
_cell.angle_gamma   90.00
#
_symmetry.space_group_name_H-M   'P 1'
#
loop_
_entity.id
_entity.type
_entity.pdbx_description
1 polymer ?
#
loop_
_entity_poly.entity_id
_entity_poly.type
_entity_poly.pdbx_seq_one_letter_code
_entity_poly.pdbx_strand_id
1 'polypeptide(L)'
;MYLLRNKQSTQVGGGFKTAYLKGSFNMIPAIQKGDPQWSELRAMSIGWWVRNINTLRRCIGKVAKASFQRNNDALDAALFYLAMKKQAVVWGLFRSQHDEKMTAFFSHNFSEDRWHKAALKNAFALLGKQCFEPSAAFFLLAGSLKDAIEVCLEKMEDIQLAMVIAHLYESEFETSVTYTSILYEKILGCCKDGTGFSCTKLHSDPLLMCIAYWLMKDYTRALDTLLEQTPKDDDENPVMVKSCNPVVFSFYNYLWTHPLLIRRYFSSPEGTLATLGLKTEKNLLIK
;
A
#
# COMPACT_ATOMS: atom_id res chain seq x y z
N MET A 1 -5.43 10.40 3.84
CA MET A 1 -4.14 11.07 4.13
C MET A 1 -3.27 11.20 2.88
N TYR A 2 -2.79 10.12 2.24
CA TYR A 2 -1.90 10.25 1.07
C TYR A 2 -2.54 10.73 -0.24
N LEU A 3 -3.80 10.34 -0.54
CA LEU A 3 -4.54 10.79 -1.74
C LEU A 3 -4.66 12.32 -1.87
N LEU A 4 -4.54 13.05 -0.76
CA LEU A 4 -4.68 14.50 -0.73
C LEU A 4 -3.34 15.24 -0.87
N ARG A 5 -2.21 14.55 -0.63
CA ARG A 5 -0.84 15.11 -0.78
C ARG A 5 -0.36 15.05 -2.23
N ASN A 6 -0.75 14.03 -2.99
CA ASN A 6 -0.30 13.82 -4.38
C ASN A 6 -1.15 14.49 -5.46
N LYS A 7 -2.08 15.39 -5.11
CA LYS A 7 -2.70 16.28 -6.10
C LYS A 7 -1.84 17.51 -6.32
N GLN A 8 -0.75 17.37 -7.06
CA GLN A 8 -0.28 18.48 -7.88
C GLN A 8 -1.00 18.40 -9.24
N SER A 9 -1.80 19.45 -9.51
CA SER A 9 -2.23 19.90 -10.85
C SER A 9 -2.78 18.84 -11.82
N THR A 10 -4.10 18.69 -11.83
CA THR A 10 -4.83 18.50 -13.09
C THR A 10 -6.23 19.10 -12.93
N GLN A 11 -6.40 20.34 -13.40
CA GLN A 11 -7.73 20.84 -13.71
C GLN A 11 -8.20 20.13 -14.97
N VAL A 12 -9.26 19.34 -14.86
CA VAL A 12 -10.16 19.07 -15.98
C VAL A 12 -11.58 19.26 -15.45
N GLY A 13 -12.31 20.17 -16.07
CA GLY A 13 -13.66 20.57 -15.69
C GLY A 13 -14.67 19.44 -15.79
N GLY A 14 -15.74 19.57 -15.00
CA GLY A 14 -16.89 18.67 -15.01
C GLY A 14 -17.18 18.12 -13.61
N GLY A 15 -18.31 18.54 -13.03
CA GLY A 15 -18.66 18.33 -11.62
C GLY A 15 -18.58 16.89 -11.13
N PHE A 16 -17.80 16.67 -10.08
CA PHE A 16 -17.78 15.42 -9.33
C PHE A 16 -18.98 15.37 -8.38
N LYS A 17 -19.98 14.53 -8.71
CA LYS A 17 -20.96 14.05 -7.72
C LYS A 17 -20.25 13.12 -6.74
N THR A 18 -20.19 13.56 -5.48
CA THR A 18 -19.58 12.86 -4.34
C THR A 18 -20.47 11.70 -3.90
N ALA A 19 -20.11 10.49 -4.31
CA ALA A 19 -20.64 9.25 -3.74
C ALA A 19 -19.55 8.58 -2.89
N TYR A 20 -19.72 8.70 -1.56
CA TYR A 20 -19.22 7.81 -0.51
C TYR A 20 -17.76 7.31 -0.61
N LEU A 21 -16.91 7.84 0.28
CA LEU A 21 -15.56 7.32 0.60
C LEU A 21 -15.57 5.90 1.23
N LYS A 22 -16.74 5.25 1.31
CA LYS A 22 -16.90 3.79 1.39
C LYS A 22 -17.38 3.31 0.02
N GLY A 23 -16.46 2.90 -0.87
CA GLY A 23 -16.84 1.97 -1.96
C GLY A 23 -16.52 2.31 -3.42
N SER A 24 -15.91 3.45 -3.77
CA SER A 24 -15.68 3.76 -5.20
C SER A 24 -14.21 3.89 -5.57
N PHE A 25 -13.49 2.76 -5.58
CA PHE A 25 -12.22 2.61 -6.33
C PHE A 25 -12.34 3.06 -7.80
N ASN A 26 -13.58 3.05 -8.32
CA ASN A 26 -13.97 3.65 -9.59
C ASN A 26 -13.69 5.16 -9.67
N MET A 27 -13.27 5.86 -8.62
CA MET A 27 -12.88 7.27 -8.69
C MET A 27 -11.40 7.48 -9.01
N ILE A 28 -10.61 6.41 -9.03
CA ILE A 28 -9.23 6.50 -9.47
C ILE A 28 -9.22 6.67 -10.99
N PRO A 29 -8.68 7.78 -11.53
CA PRO A 29 -8.73 8.07 -12.97
C PRO A 29 -8.15 6.94 -13.83
N ALA A 30 -7.04 6.33 -13.39
CA ALA A 30 -6.41 5.21 -14.08
C ALA A 30 -7.33 4.00 -14.26
N ILE A 31 -8.12 3.69 -13.24
CA ILE A 31 -9.09 2.58 -13.27
C ILE A 31 -10.32 2.90 -14.10
N GLN A 32 -10.70 4.18 -14.19
CA GLN A 32 -11.75 4.63 -15.10
C GLN A 32 -11.28 4.56 -16.56
N LYS A 33 -10.03 4.95 -16.81
CA LYS A 33 -9.39 4.93 -18.13
C LYS A 33 -9.11 3.51 -18.64
N GLY A 34 -9.14 2.51 -17.77
CA GLY A 34 -9.02 1.09 -18.13
C GLY A 34 -7.58 0.58 -18.26
N ASP A 35 -6.58 1.45 -18.05
CA ASP A 35 -5.16 1.10 -18.13
C ASP A 35 -4.38 1.42 -16.84
N PRO A 36 -4.75 0.85 -15.68
CA PRO A 36 -4.09 1.18 -14.43
C PRO A 36 -2.70 0.57 -14.29
N GLN A 37 -1.75 1.37 -13.82
CA GLN A 37 -0.40 0.93 -13.49
C GLN A 37 -0.20 0.79 -11.98
N TRP A 38 0.66 -0.15 -11.59
CA TRP A 38 1.04 -0.31 -10.18
C TRP A 38 1.66 0.98 -9.62
N SER A 39 2.48 1.68 -10.39
CA SER A 39 3.09 2.96 -10.02
C SER A 39 2.05 4.03 -9.62
N GLU A 40 0.95 4.15 -10.36
CA GLU A 40 -0.13 5.09 -10.04
C GLU A 40 -0.83 4.70 -8.75
N LEU A 41 -1.16 3.41 -8.60
CA LEU A 41 -1.78 2.87 -7.40
C LEU A 41 -0.88 3.03 -6.17
N ARG A 42 0.43 2.84 -6.33
CA ARG A 42 1.47 3.11 -5.34
C ARG A 42 1.45 4.58 -4.94
N ALA A 43 1.41 5.49 -5.91
CA ALA A 43 1.32 6.93 -5.66
C ALA A 43 0.02 7.32 -4.92
N MET A 44 -1.07 6.58 -5.13
CA MET A 44 -2.32 6.74 -4.37
C MET A 44 -2.34 6.01 -3.03
N SER A 45 -1.24 5.31 -2.72
CA SER A 45 -1.03 4.65 -1.44
C SER A 45 -2.06 3.57 -1.13
N ILE A 46 -2.57 2.86 -2.15
CA ILE A 46 -3.70 1.93 -1.98
C ILE A 46 -3.42 0.83 -0.95
N GLY A 47 -2.17 0.37 -0.83
CA GLY A 47 -1.79 -0.68 0.11
C GLY A 47 -1.89 -0.26 1.58
N TRP A 48 -1.97 1.04 1.87
CA TRP A 48 -2.11 1.56 3.24
C TRP A 48 -3.56 1.69 3.71
N TRP A 49 -4.54 1.82 2.81
CA TRP A 49 -5.92 2.14 3.20
C TRP A 49 -6.99 1.21 2.63
N VAL A 50 -6.70 0.43 1.58
CA VAL A 50 -7.65 -0.56 1.06
C VAL A 50 -7.64 -1.79 1.95
N ARG A 51 -8.62 -1.88 2.87
CA ARG A 51 -8.76 -3.04 3.78
C ARG A 51 -9.52 -4.20 3.19
N ASN A 52 -10.57 -3.91 2.44
CA ASN A 52 -11.46 -4.94 1.91
C ASN A 52 -10.72 -5.75 0.83
N ILE A 53 -10.45 -7.02 1.14
CA ILE A 53 -9.71 -7.94 0.28
C ILE A 53 -10.36 -8.12 -1.10
N ASN A 54 -11.69 -8.12 -1.19
CA ASN A 54 -12.39 -8.25 -2.47
C ASN A 54 -12.19 -6.99 -3.34
N THR A 55 -12.13 -5.82 -2.71
CA THR A 55 -11.80 -4.56 -3.41
C THR A 55 -10.36 -4.58 -3.88
N LEU A 56 -9.42 -5.04 -3.05
CA LEU A 56 -8.01 -5.16 -3.42
C LEU A 56 -7.79 -6.15 -4.56
N ARG A 57 -8.43 -7.34 -4.52
CA ARG A 57 -8.39 -8.32 -5.61
C ARG A 57 -8.93 -7.76 -6.93
N ARG A 58 -10.03 -7.01 -6.89
CA ARG A 58 -10.57 -6.36 -8.09
C ARG A 58 -9.61 -5.31 -8.63
N CYS A 59 -9.00 -4.51 -7.75
CA CYS A 59 -8.02 -3.49 -8.08
C CYS A 59 -6.81 -4.09 -8.79
N ILE A 60 -6.13 -5.01 -8.11
CA ILE A 60 -4.90 -5.63 -8.59
C ILE A 60 -5.17 -6.53 -9.81
N GLY A 61 -6.34 -7.13 -9.91
CA GLY A 61 -6.76 -7.82 -11.13
C GLY A 61 -6.87 -6.92 -12.36
N LYS A 62 -7.27 -5.64 -12.20
CA LYS A 62 -7.27 -4.68 -13.31
C LYS A 62 -5.85 -4.30 -13.71
N VAL A 63 -4.94 -4.12 -12.75
CA VAL A 63 -3.51 -3.86 -13.01
C VAL A 63 -2.91 -5.03 -13.78
N ALA A 64 -3.10 -6.26 -13.31
CA ALA A 64 -2.58 -7.46 -13.96
C ALA A 64 -3.05 -7.57 -15.41
N LYS A 65 -4.34 -7.33 -15.66
CA LYS A 65 -4.89 -7.31 -17.02
C LYS A 65 -4.27 -6.21 -17.88
N ALA A 66 -4.15 -4.99 -17.37
CA ALA A 66 -3.57 -3.86 -18.09
C ALA A 66 -2.08 -4.08 -18.41
N SER A 67 -1.29 -4.61 -17.47
CA SER A 67 0.11 -4.99 -17.69
C SER A 67 0.25 -5.99 -18.84
N PHE A 68 -0.54 -7.07 -18.83
CA PHE A 68 -0.56 -8.03 -19.94
C PHE A 68 -0.93 -7.39 -21.27
N GLN A 69 -1.98 -6.56 -21.30
CA GLN A 69 -2.47 -5.94 -22.54
C GLN A 69 -1.47 -4.96 -23.16
N ARG A 70 -0.63 -4.32 -22.35
CA ARG A 70 0.33 -3.33 -22.81
C ARG A 70 1.52 -3.95 -23.55
N ASN A 71 2.12 -4.98 -22.95
CA ASN A 71 3.36 -5.56 -23.45
C ASN A 71 3.12 -6.90 -24.17
N ASN A 72 1.91 -7.45 -24.06
CA ASN A 72 1.59 -8.81 -24.48
C ASN A 72 2.61 -9.82 -23.93
N ASP A 73 2.96 -9.68 -22.65
CA ASP A 73 3.82 -10.59 -21.88
C ASP A 73 3.07 -11.09 -20.64
N ALA A 74 2.97 -12.41 -20.49
CA ALA A 74 2.31 -13.04 -19.34
C ALA A 74 3.10 -12.87 -18.04
N LEU A 75 4.42 -12.71 -18.10
CA LEU A 75 5.27 -12.49 -16.93
C LEU A 75 4.97 -11.15 -16.25
N ASP A 76 4.65 -10.11 -17.01
CA ASP A 76 4.29 -8.78 -16.48
C ASP A 76 3.00 -8.78 -15.64
N ALA A 77 2.14 -9.78 -15.85
CA ALA A 77 0.92 -9.97 -15.08
C ALA A 77 1.04 -11.06 -14.00
N ALA A 78 2.09 -11.89 -14.07
CA ALA A 78 2.22 -13.10 -13.26
C ALA A 78 2.29 -12.79 -11.76
N LEU A 79 3.07 -11.78 -11.35
CA LEU A 79 3.21 -11.38 -9.94
C LEU A 79 1.85 -11.10 -9.30
N PHE A 80 1.04 -10.28 -9.96
CA PHE A 80 -0.27 -9.86 -9.45
C PHE A 80 -1.29 -11.02 -9.44
N TYR A 81 -1.32 -11.85 -10.48
CA TYR A 81 -2.23 -13.01 -10.50
C TYR A 81 -1.84 -14.09 -9.49
N LEU A 82 -0.54 -14.35 -9.31
CA LEU A 82 -0.04 -15.34 -8.36
C LEU A 82 -0.14 -14.86 -6.90
N ALA A 83 -0.04 -13.55 -6.65
CA ALA A 83 -0.40 -12.98 -5.35
C ALA A 83 -1.85 -13.31 -4.95
N MET A 84 -2.75 -13.44 -5.93
CA MET A 84 -4.14 -13.87 -5.73
C MET A 84 -4.36 -15.38 -5.85
N LYS A 85 -3.29 -16.18 -5.92
CA LYS A 85 -3.31 -17.65 -6.14
C LYS A 85 -4.03 -18.08 -7.43
N LYS A 86 -3.99 -17.25 -8.48
CA LYS A 86 -4.64 -17.52 -9.78
C LYS A 86 -3.68 -18.14 -10.80
N GLN A 87 -3.03 -19.25 -10.46
CA GLN A 87 -2.13 -19.98 -11.37
C GLN A 87 -2.79 -20.31 -12.72
N ALA A 88 -4.03 -20.77 -12.70
CA ALA A 88 -4.77 -21.14 -13.92
C ALA A 88 -4.93 -19.97 -14.91
N VAL A 89 -5.01 -18.74 -14.42
CA VAL A 89 -5.08 -17.54 -15.29
C VAL A 89 -3.74 -17.34 -15.99
N VAL A 90 -2.63 -17.39 -15.26
CA VAL A 90 -1.27 -17.24 -15.82
C VAL A 90 -0.98 -18.34 -16.84
N TRP A 91 -1.35 -19.59 -16.53
CA TRP A 91 -1.28 -20.70 -17.47
C TRP A 91 -2.05 -20.42 -18.76
N GLY A 92 -3.28 -19.89 -18.66
CA GLY A 92 -4.08 -19.51 -19.82
C GLY A 92 -3.47 -18.38 -20.65
N LEU A 93 -2.77 -17.43 -20.02
CA LEU A 93 -2.06 -16.36 -20.73
C LEU A 93 -0.91 -16.92 -21.57
N PHE A 94 -0.04 -17.76 -21.00
CA PHE A 94 1.04 -18.41 -21.76
C PHE A 94 0.51 -19.26 -22.92
N ARG A 95 -0.61 -19.95 -22.70
CA ARG A 95 -1.28 -20.71 -23.77
C ARG A 95 -1.75 -19.80 -24.91
N SER A 96 -2.29 -18.63 -24.60
CA SER A 96 -2.74 -17.66 -25.62
C SER A 96 -1.58 -17.04 -26.42
N GLN A 97 -0.38 -17.03 -25.86
CA GLN A 97 0.85 -16.57 -26.51
C GLN A 97 1.57 -17.68 -27.28
N HIS A 98 1.05 -18.90 -27.26
CA HIS A 98 1.70 -20.08 -27.84
C HIS A 98 3.08 -20.41 -27.25
N ASP A 99 3.33 -20.03 -25.98
CA ASP A 99 4.55 -20.43 -25.26
C ASP A 99 4.37 -21.85 -24.69
N GLU A 100 4.75 -22.86 -25.47
CA GLU A 100 4.60 -24.26 -25.08
C GLU A 100 5.37 -24.64 -23.82
N LYS A 101 6.57 -24.05 -23.62
CA LYS A 101 7.44 -24.37 -22.48
C LYS A 101 6.81 -23.89 -21.18
N MET A 102 6.39 -22.63 -21.16
CA MET A 102 5.77 -22.05 -19.97
C MET A 102 4.36 -22.62 -19.75
N THR A 103 3.61 -22.89 -20.82
CA THR A 103 2.30 -23.55 -20.70
C THR A 103 2.43 -24.95 -20.08
N ALA A 104 3.41 -25.75 -20.51
CA ALA A 104 3.67 -27.05 -19.90
C ALA A 104 4.08 -26.90 -18.43
N PHE A 105 5.02 -26.00 -18.13
CA PHE A 105 5.49 -25.77 -16.76
C PHE A 105 4.36 -25.37 -15.80
N PHE A 106 3.54 -24.39 -16.18
CA PHE A 106 2.44 -23.90 -15.34
C PHE A 106 1.24 -24.85 -15.27
N SER A 107 1.22 -25.95 -16.03
CA SER A 107 0.19 -27.00 -15.94
C SER A 107 0.38 -27.93 -14.74
N HIS A 108 1.58 -27.95 -14.16
CA HIS A 108 1.91 -28.82 -13.05
C HIS A 108 1.34 -28.34 -11.71
N ASN A 109 1.25 -29.28 -10.77
CA ASN A 109 0.87 -29.01 -9.40
C ASN A 109 2.10 -28.61 -8.57
N PHE A 110 2.21 -27.34 -8.20
CA PHE A 110 3.34 -26.81 -7.43
C PHE A 110 3.30 -27.13 -5.94
N SER A 111 2.26 -27.81 -5.45
CA SER A 111 2.26 -28.42 -4.12
C SER A 111 3.12 -29.69 -4.05
N GLU A 112 3.49 -30.28 -5.19
CA GLU A 112 4.38 -31.44 -5.24
C GLU A 112 5.84 -30.99 -5.11
N ASP A 113 6.63 -31.67 -4.27
CA ASP A 113 8.03 -31.32 -3.97
C ASP A 113 8.91 -31.16 -5.22
N ARG A 114 8.68 -31.98 -6.25
CA ARG A 114 9.38 -31.89 -7.54
C ARG A 114 9.17 -30.53 -8.21
N TRP A 115 7.92 -30.11 -8.35
CA TRP A 115 7.55 -28.89 -9.08
C TRP A 115 7.75 -27.65 -8.22
N HIS A 116 7.53 -27.77 -6.91
CA HIS A 116 7.95 -26.78 -5.92
C HIS A 116 9.45 -26.44 -6.07
N LYS A 117 10.34 -27.44 -6.05
CA LYS A 117 11.79 -27.24 -6.24
C LYS A 117 12.13 -26.66 -7.60
N ALA A 118 11.41 -27.04 -8.65
CA ALA A 118 11.61 -26.48 -9.99
C ALA A 118 11.23 -25.00 -10.05
N ALA A 119 10.12 -24.60 -9.43
CA ALA A 119 9.70 -23.20 -9.34
C ALA A 119 10.69 -22.36 -8.52
N LEU A 120 11.19 -22.87 -7.40
CA LEU A 120 12.24 -22.18 -6.61
C LEU A 120 13.52 -21.99 -7.43
N LYS A 121 13.99 -23.02 -8.13
CA LYS A 121 15.17 -22.90 -9.00
C LYS A 121 14.99 -21.81 -10.06
N ASN A 122 13.82 -21.73 -10.67
CA ASN A 122 13.49 -20.68 -11.63
C ASN A 122 13.44 -19.30 -10.96
N ALA A 123 12.85 -19.20 -9.75
CA ALA A 123 12.80 -17.96 -8.98
C ALA A 123 14.21 -17.41 -8.69
N PHE A 124 15.12 -18.26 -8.20
CA PHE A 124 16.51 -17.86 -7.93
C PHE A 124 17.29 -17.55 -9.20
N ALA A 125 17.05 -18.27 -10.30
CA ALA A 125 17.67 -17.96 -11.59
C ALA A 125 17.23 -16.58 -12.12
N LEU A 126 15.95 -16.23 -11.98
CA LEU A 126 15.42 -14.91 -12.33
C LEU A 126 15.98 -13.82 -11.41
N LEU A 127 16.13 -14.11 -10.12
CA LEU A 127 16.74 -13.21 -9.15
C LEU A 127 18.19 -12.88 -9.55
N GLY A 128 18.98 -13.89 -9.93
CA GLY A 128 20.36 -13.71 -10.40
C GLY A 128 20.47 -12.90 -11.70
N LYS A 129 19.43 -12.90 -12.53
CA LYS A 129 19.31 -12.07 -13.73
C LYS A 129 18.76 -10.66 -13.47
N GLN A 130 18.50 -10.31 -12.22
CA GLN A 130 17.87 -9.05 -11.81
C GLN A 130 16.44 -8.86 -12.36
N CYS A 131 15.77 -9.94 -12.75
CA CYS A 131 14.35 -9.92 -13.13
C CYS A 131 13.48 -10.07 -11.87
N PHE A 132 13.37 -9.00 -11.07
CA PHE A 132 12.80 -9.06 -9.73
C PHE A 132 11.31 -9.37 -9.69
N GLU A 133 10.48 -8.72 -10.52
CA GLU A 133 9.04 -8.98 -10.56
C GLU A 133 8.71 -10.43 -10.98
N PRO A 134 9.29 -10.98 -12.08
CA PRO A 134 9.15 -12.41 -12.39
C PRO A 134 9.69 -13.32 -11.28
N SER A 135 10.82 -12.98 -10.66
CA SER A 135 11.38 -13.78 -9.56
C SER A 135 10.40 -13.89 -8.38
N ALA A 136 9.86 -12.76 -7.92
CA ALA A 136 8.85 -12.73 -6.87
C ALA A 136 7.59 -13.54 -7.27
N ALA A 137 7.16 -13.46 -8.53
CA ALA A 137 6.05 -14.24 -9.04
C ALA A 137 6.30 -15.75 -8.92
N PHE A 138 7.50 -16.22 -9.27
CA PHE A 138 7.88 -17.64 -9.15
C PHE A 138 8.06 -18.10 -7.70
N PHE A 139 8.51 -17.23 -6.78
CA PHE A 139 8.49 -17.55 -5.35
C PHE A 139 7.05 -17.76 -4.84
N LEU A 140 6.10 -16.93 -5.27
CA LEU A 140 4.67 -17.11 -4.93
C LEU A 140 4.08 -18.39 -5.55
N LEU A 141 4.49 -18.74 -6.77
CA LEU A 141 4.12 -20.01 -7.42
C LEU A 141 4.61 -21.21 -6.61
N ALA A 142 5.83 -21.11 -6.07
CA ALA A 142 6.43 -22.13 -5.23
C ALA A 142 5.90 -22.14 -3.78
N GLY A 143 4.92 -21.30 -3.40
CA GLY A 143 4.45 -21.27 -2.02
C GLY A 143 5.34 -20.49 -1.04
N SER A 144 6.47 -19.92 -1.50
CA SER A 144 7.39 -19.18 -0.64
C SER A 144 7.05 -17.69 -0.60
N LEU A 145 6.07 -17.33 0.25
CA LEU A 145 5.69 -15.94 0.45
C LEU A 145 6.85 -15.10 1.03
N LYS A 146 7.62 -15.68 1.95
CA LYS A 146 8.73 -14.99 2.63
C LYS A 146 9.77 -14.49 1.63
N ASP A 147 10.20 -15.35 0.70
CA ASP A 147 11.20 -14.98 -0.30
C ASP A 147 10.63 -13.94 -1.29
N ALA A 148 9.35 -14.06 -1.68
CA ALA A 148 8.71 -13.08 -2.55
C ALA A 148 8.67 -11.68 -1.91
N ILE A 149 8.35 -11.60 -0.61
CA ILE A 149 8.33 -10.35 0.15
C ILE A 149 9.73 -9.77 0.27
N GLU A 150 10.73 -10.60 0.57
CA GLU A 150 12.12 -10.16 0.63
C GLU A 150 12.58 -9.52 -0.68
N VAL A 151 12.23 -10.11 -1.84
CA VAL A 151 12.51 -9.52 -3.15
C VAL A 151 11.82 -8.16 -3.30
N CYS A 152 10.57 -8.02 -2.86
CA CYS A 152 9.84 -6.76 -2.92
C CYS A 152 10.49 -5.66 -2.06
N LEU A 153 10.99 -6.03 -0.88
CA LEU A 153 11.58 -5.09 0.07
C LEU A 153 13.02 -4.71 -0.30
N GLU A 154 13.86 -5.70 -0.61
CA GLU A 154 15.31 -5.49 -0.77
C GLU A 154 15.73 -5.19 -2.20
N LYS A 155 14.95 -5.64 -3.20
CA LYS A 155 15.33 -5.49 -4.61
C LYS A 155 14.46 -4.50 -5.36
N MET A 156 13.16 -4.47 -5.05
CA MET A 156 12.23 -3.52 -5.66
C MET A 156 12.00 -2.26 -4.81
N GLU A 157 12.46 -2.26 -3.55
CA GLU A 157 12.31 -1.15 -2.60
C GLU A 157 10.86 -0.64 -2.54
N ASP A 158 9.91 -1.59 -2.58
CA ASP A 158 8.48 -1.30 -2.62
C ASP A 158 7.76 -1.98 -1.45
N ILE A 159 7.82 -1.30 -0.31
CA ILE A 159 7.13 -1.71 0.93
C ILE A 159 5.63 -1.87 0.67
N GLN A 160 5.03 -1.00 -0.16
CA GLN A 160 3.61 -1.07 -0.42
C GLN A 160 3.24 -2.31 -1.25
N LEU A 161 4.09 -2.70 -2.21
CA LEU A 161 3.89 -3.90 -3.00
C LEU A 161 4.02 -5.15 -2.12
N ALA A 162 5.03 -5.21 -1.27
CA ALA A 162 5.20 -6.29 -0.29
C ALA A 162 3.94 -6.48 0.59
N MET A 163 3.40 -5.38 1.10
CA MET A 163 2.19 -5.38 1.93
C MET A 163 0.95 -5.85 1.15
N VAL A 164 0.79 -5.39 -0.09
CA VAL A 164 -0.33 -5.83 -0.95
C VAL A 164 -0.22 -7.32 -1.31
N ILE A 165 0.98 -7.81 -1.62
CA ILE A 165 1.21 -9.22 -1.92
C ILE A 165 0.89 -10.09 -0.70
N ALA A 166 1.42 -9.73 0.48
CA ALA A 166 1.10 -10.41 1.72
C ALA A 166 -0.42 -10.46 1.98
N HIS A 167 -1.12 -9.32 1.79
CA HIS A 167 -2.58 -9.25 1.98
C HIS A 167 -3.38 -10.12 1.01
N LEU A 168 -2.92 -10.19 -0.25
CA LEU A 168 -3.60 -10.99 -1.27
C LEU A 168 -3.38 -12.50 -1.09
N TYR A 169 -2.19 -12.88 -0.59
CA TYR A 169 -1.73 -14.26 -0.54
C TYR A 169 -2.11 -14.98 0.75
N GLU A 170 -2.11 -14.29 1.88
CA GLU A 170 -2.54 -14.83 3.19
C GLU A 170 -4.05 -14.64 3.41
N SER A 171 -4.67 -15.55 4.14
CA SER A 171 -6.10 -15.45 4.49
C SER A 171 -6.36 -14.54 5.71
N GLU A 172 -5.38 -14.40 6.61
CA GLU A 172 -5.49 -13.68 7.89
C GLU A 172 -4.41 -12.58 8.00
N PHE A 173 -4.41 -11.66 7.04
CA PHE A 173 -3.36 -10.65 6.90
C PHE A 173 -3.20 -9.72 8.12
N GLU A 174 -4.29 -9.21 8.70
CA GLU A 174 -4.19 -8.19 9.77
C GLU A 174 -3.60 -8.73 11.08
N THR A 175 -3.57 -10.05 11.25
CA THR A 175 -2.97 -10.76 12.39
C THR A 175 -1.71 -11.51 12.00
N SER A 176 -1.27 -11.40 10.75
CA SER A 176 -0.11 -12.13 10.25
C SER A 176 1.19 -11.55 10.81
N VAL A 177 2.08 -12.45 11.22
CA VAL A 177 3.47 -12.11 11.62
C VAL A 177 4.20 -11.45 10.45
N THR A 178 3.90 -11.87 9.21
CA THR A 178 4.45 -11.28 8.00
C THR A 178 4.14 -9.79 7.93
N TYR A 179 2.87 -9.41 8.11
CA TYR A 179 2.42 -8.02 8.10
C TYR A 179 3.08 -7.18 9.19
N THR A 180 3.08 -7.67 10.43
CA THR A 180 3.69 -6.95 11.56
C THR A 180 5.20 -6.81 11.39
N SER A 181 5.87 -7.83 10.85
CA SER A 181 7.32 -7.80 10.65
C SER A 181 7.74 -6.75 9.62
N ILE A 182 6.98 -6.59 8.52
CA ILE A 182 7.24 -5.54 7.53
C ILE A 182 7.13 -4.15 8.16
N LEU A 183 6.08 -3.90 8.95
CA LEU A 183 5.89 -2.61 9.62
C LEU A 183 7.02 -2.31 10.60
N TYR A 184 7.40 -3.30 11.43
CA TYR A 184 8.45 -3.12 12.42
C TYR A 184 9.81 -2.86 11.79
N GLU A 185 10.23 -3.71 10.85
CA GLU A 185 11.57 -3.69 10.30
C GLU A 185 11.79 -2.54 9.30
N LYS A 186 10.78 -2.25 8.47
CA LYS A 186 10.94 -1.30 7.36
C LYS A 186 10.43 0.11 7.66
N ILE A 187 9.60 0.28 8.68
CA ILE A 187 9.03 1.59 9.01
C ILE A 187 9.44 2.04 10.41
N LEU A 188 9.29 1.16 11.41
CA LEU A 188 9.44 1.53 12.82
C LEU A 188 10.86 1.34 13.38
N GLY A 189 11.80 0.85 12.56
CA GLY A 189 13.19 0.65 12.99
C GLY A 189 13.35 -0.39 14.11
N CYS A 190 12.43 -1.35 14.22
CA CYS A 190 12.45 -2.42 15.20
C CYS A 190 12.88 -3.75 14.56
N CYS A 191 13.26 -4.72 15.39
CA CYS A 191 13.35 -6.13 14.97
C CYS A 191 11.96 -6.69 14.60
N LYS A 192 11.92 -7.84 13.91
CA LYS A 192 10.67 -8.50 13.47
C LYS A 192 9.69 -8.77 14.62
N ASP A 193 10.20 -8.95 15.83
CA ASP A 193 9.44 -9.21 17.06
C ASP A 193 8.96 -7.92 17.77
N GLY A 194 9.23 -6.75 17.19
CA GLY A 194 8.86 -5.44 17.75
C GLY A 194 9.82 -4.90 18.83
N THR A 195 10.87 -5.65 19.16
CA THR A 195 11.93 -5.26 20.10
C THR A 195 13.08 -4.54 19.39
N GLY A 196 14.08 -4.07 20.15
CA GLY A 196 15.33 -3.55 19.56
C GLY A 196 15.16 -2.28 18.73
N PHE A 197 14.32 -1.35 19.21
CA PHE A 197 14.12 -0.05 18.57
C PHE A 197 15.45 0.65 18.31
N SER A 198 15.63 1.10 17.06
CA SER A 198 16.80 1.84 16.63
C SER A 198 16.37 3.07 15.84
N CYS A 199 16.65 4.26 16.37
CA CYS A 199 16.30 5.53 15.75
C CYS A 199 16.93 5.73 14.36
N THR A 200 18.09 5.13 14.10
CA THR A 200 18.79 5.22 12.80
C THR A 200 18.16 4.35 11.71
N LYS A 201 17.31 3.37 12.07
CA LYS A 201 16.57 2.52 11.13
C LYS A 201 15.13 3.00 10.92
N LEU A 202 14.77 4.11 11.55
CA LEU A 202 13.44 4.66 11.50
C LEU A 202 13.18 5.30 10.12
N HIS A 203 11.99 5.12 9.58
CA HIS A 203 11.65 5.73 8.30
C HIS A 203 11.51 7.25 8.41
N SER A 204 12.08 7.99 7.46
CA SER A 204 12.16 9.46 7.52
C SER A 204 10.80 10.17 7.36
N ASP A 205 9.77 9.52 6.81
CA ASP A 205 8.42 10.10 6.66
C ASP A 205 7.55 9.89 7.93
N PRO A 206 7.23 10.95 8.70
CA PRO A 206 6.40 10.84 9.90
C PRO A 206 4.97 10.37 9.65
N LEU A 207 4.42 10.65 8.46
CA LEU A 207 3.08 10.18 8.11
C LEU A 207 3.06 8.66 7.89
N LEU A 208 4.14 8.10 7.34
CA LEU A 208 4.25 6.66 7.15
C LEU A 208 4.40 5.95 8.50
N MET A 209 5.18 6.52 9.42
CA MET A 209 5.28 6.03 10.79
C MET A 209 3.95 6.11 11.53
N CYS A 210 3.24 7.24 11.42
CA CYS A 210 1.89 7.39 11.98
C CYS A 210 0.95 6.30 11.47
N ILE A 211 0.97 6.03 10.15
CA ILE A 211 0.16 4.96 9.57
C ILE A 211 0.58 3.61 10.13
N ALA A 212 1.89 3.32 10.23
CA ALA A 212 2.38 2.06 10.79
C ALA A 212 1.94 1.84 12.25
N TYR A 213 2.07 2.83 13.13
CA TYR A 213 1.56 2.70 14.50
C TYR A 213 0.04 2.62 14.57
N TRP A 214 -0.67 3.37 13.74
CA TRP A 214 -2.14 3.27 13.64
C TRP A 214 -2.58 1.86 13.24
N LEU A 215 -1.83 1.25 12.32
CA LEU A 215 -2.04 -0.11 11.86
C LEU A 215 -1.83 -1.15 12.93
N MET A 216 -0.83 -0.91 13.78
CA MET A 216 -0.51 -1.73 14.94
C MET A 216 -1.47 -1.47 16.12
N LYS A 217 -2.50 -0.63 15.94
CA LYS A 217 -3.46 -0.21 16.97
C LYS A 217 -2.84 0.57 18.13
N ASP A 218 -1.63 1.08 17.96
CA ASP A 218 -0.98 1.97 18.91
C ASP A 218 -1.27 3.43 18.53
N TYR A 219 -2.48 3.87 18.86
CA TYR A 219 -2.94 5.20 18.47
C TYR A 219 -2.19 6.33 19.17
N THR A 220 -1.65 6.06 20.37
CA THR A 220 -0.82 6.99 21.13
C THR A 220 0.48 7.30 20.39
N ARG A 221 1.27 6.27 20.07
CA ARG A 221 2.52 6.44 19.32
C ARG A 221 2.27 6.96 17.91
N ALA A 222 1.15 6.59 17.28
CA ALA A 222 0.76 7.17 16.00
C ALA A 222 0.62 8.69 16.06
N LEU A 223 0.00 9.23 17.11
CA LEU A 223 -0.12 10.67 17.29
C LEU A 223 1.21 11.33 17.64
N ASP A 224 2.01 10.69 18.49
CA ASP A 224 3.34 11.20 18.88
C ASP A 224 4.24 11.40 17.65
N THR A 225 4.22 10.48 16.67
CA THR A 225 5.00 10.64 15.43
C THR A 225 4.65 11.88 14.61
N LEU A 226 3.43 12.41 14.74
CA LEU A 226 3.02 13.64 14.07
C LEU A 226 3.48 14.90 14.83
N LEU A 227 3.71 14.75 16.13
CA LEU A 227 4.12 15.83 17.04
C LEU A 227 5.64 15.88 17.23
N GLU A 228 6.36 14.86 16.82
CA GLU A 228 7.81 14.73 16.92
C GLU A 228 8.49 15.09 15.59
N GLN A 229 9.64 15.77 15.66
CA GLN A 229 10.52 15.93 14.49
C GLN A 229 11.42 14.71 14.38
N THR A 230 11.48 14.10 13.20
CA THR A 230 12.51 13.09 12.88
C THR A 230 13.88 13.74 13.00
N PRO A 231 14.85 13.12 13.70
CA PRO A 231 16.23 13.61 13.74
C PRO A 231 16.74 13.85 12.31
N LYS A 232 17.48 14.95 12.09
CA LYS A 232 18.17 15.15 10.82
C LYS A 232 19.40 14.25 10.82
N ASP A 233 19.77 13.74 9.64
CA ASP A 233 20.89 12.79 9.47
C ASP A 233 22.25 13.33 9.98
N ASP A 234 22.36 14.65 10.25
CA ASP A 234 23.57 15.34 10.70
C ASP A 234 23.75 15.43 12.24
N ASP A 235 22.81 14.93 13.06
CA ASP A 235 22.92 15.03 14.52
C ASP A 235 23.77 13.89 15.12
N GLU A 236 24.92 14.24 15.74
CA GLU A 236 25.82 13.29 16.44
C GLU A 236 25.12 12.53 17.60
N ASN A 237 23.97 13.00 18.05
CA ASN A 237 23.07 12.33 18.99
C ASN A 237 21.63 12.41 18.46
N PRO A 238 21.10 11.37 17.78
CA PRO A 238 19.74 11.36 17.25
C PRO A 238 18.73 11.23 18.40
N VAL A 239 18.39 12.37 19.03
CA VAL A 239 17.35 12.46 20.05
C VAL A 239 16.05 12.90 19.38
N MET A 240 14.96 12.18 19.64
CA MET A 240 13.64 12.63 19.21
C MET A 240 13.25 13.91 19.95
N VAL A 241 13.18 15.02 19.22
CA VAL A 241 12.77 16.31 19.79
C VAL A 241 11.26 16.46 19.65
N LYS A 242 10.57 16.53 20.79
CA LYS A 242 9.13 16.87 20.84
C LYS A 242 8.94 18.33 20.47
N SER A 243 8.71 18.59 19.20
CA SER A 243 8.34 19.92 18.69
C SER A 243 7.33 19.74 17.57
N CYS A 244 6.15 20.37 17.72
CA CYS A 244 5.05 20.22 16.79
C CYS A 244 5.51 20.46 15.35
N ASN A 245 5.42 19.44 14.50
CA ASN A 245 5.81 19.57 13.11
C ASN A 245 4.83 20.53 12.39
N PRO A 246 5.30 21.67 11.85
CA PRO A 246 4.44 22.65 11.18
C PRO A 246 3.73 22.08 9.94
N VAL A 247 4.26 21.01 9.34
CA VAL A 247 3.61 20.29 8.22
C VAL A 247 2.31 19.64 8.67
N VAL A 248 2.23 19.12 9.90
CA VAL A 248 1.02 18.48 10.43
C VAL A 248 -0.07 19.51 10.67
N PHE A 249 0.28 20.68 11.22
CA PHE A 249 -0.67 21.79 11.39
C PHE A 249 -1.15 22.33 10.04
N SER A 250 -0.23 22.52 9.08
CA SER A 250 -0.57 22.95 7.71
C SER A 250 -1.47 21.95 7.01
N PHE A 251 -1.21 20.66 7.19
CA PHE A 251 -2.03 19.58 6.63
C PHE A 251 -3.40 19.50 7.32
N TYR A 252 -3.47 19.61 8.64
CA TYR A 252 -4.74 19.68 9.37
C TYR A 252 -5.57 20.86 8.90
N ASN A 253 -4.99 22.06 8.77
CA ASN A 253 -5.67 23.23 8.24
C ASN A 253 -6.11 23.03 6.79
N TYR A 254 -5.27 22.43 5.95
CA TYR A 254 -5.63 22.07 4.58
C TYR A 254 -6.85 21.13 4.55
N LEU A 255 -6.87 20.08 5.39
CA LEU A 255 -8.01 19.17 5.51
C LEU A 255 -9.26 19.89 6.02
N TRP A 256 -9.11 20.71 7.06
CA TRP A 256 -10.20 21.45 7.69
C TRP A 256 -10.83 22.49 6.75
N THR A 257 -10.01 23.07 5.88
CA THR A 257 -10.45 24.04 4.86
C THR A 257 -10.83 23.38 3.53
N HIS A 258 -10.63 22.07 3.39
CA HIS A 258 -10.85 21.39 2.11
C HIS A 258 -12.34 21.34 1.76
N PRO A 259 -12.78 21.91 0.62
CA PRO A 259 -14.21 22.00 0.26
C PRO A 259 -14.94 20.65 0.24
N LEU A 260 -14.24 19.56 -0.12
CA LEU A 260 -14.81 18.21 -0.11
C LEU A 260 -15.07 17.65 1.29
N LEU A 261 -14.25 18.02 2.29
CA LEU A 261 -14.42 17.58 3.67
C LEU A 261 -15.48 18.43 4.38
N ILE A 262 -15.47 19.74 4.15
CA ILE A 262 -16.51 20.67 4.60
C ILE A 262 -17.86 20.21 4.05
N ARG A 263 -18.00 20.06 2.72
CA ARG A 263 -19.25 19.60 2.10
C ARG A 263 -19.69 18.25 2.67
N ARG A 264 -18.79 17.33 2.96
CA ARG A 264 -19.13 16.03 3.54
C ARG A 264 -19.59 16.12 5.00
N TYR A 265 -18.90 16.91 5.83
CA TYR A 265 -19.26 17.09 7.25
C TYR A 265 -20.58 17.85 7.41
N PHE A 266 -20.87 18.79 6.50
CA PHE A 266 -22.08 19.61 6.56
C PHE A 266 -23.25 19.11 5.69
N SER A 267 -23.08 18.07 4.87
CA SER A 267 -24.15 17.49 4.03
C SER A 267 -24.73 16.16 4.54
N SER A 268 -24.48 15.78 5.80
CA SER A 268 -25.21 14.66 6.42
C SER A 268 -26.53 15.18 7.01
N PRO A 269 -27.70 14.82 6.46
CA PRO A 269 -28.98 15.18 7.05
C PRO A 269 -29.40 14.04 7.98
N GLU A 270 -28.81 13.95 9.17
CA GLU A 270 -29.41 13.26 10.31
C GLU A 270 -28.60 13.59 11.57
N GLY A 271 -29.29 14.17 12.54
CA GLY A 271 -28.72 14.97 13.60
C GLY A 271 -27.92 14.17 14.62
N THR A 272 -26.67 14.56 14.84
CA THR A 272 -26.04 14.52 16.16
C THR A 272 -24.86 15.49 16.20
N LEU A 273 -25.16 16.79 16.31
CA LEU A 273 -24.14 17.80 16.64
C LEU A 273 -24.74 18.95 17.46
N ALA A 274 -25.70 18.62 18.31
CA ALA A 274 -26.12 19.47 19.42
C ALA A 274 -25.50 18.96 20.73
N THR A 275 -24.16 18.86 20.79
CA THR A 275 -23.35 18.85 22.04
C THR A 275 -21.88 18.76 21.65
N LEU A 276 -21.29 19.88 21.29
CA LEU A 276 -19.89 20.24 21.56
C LEU A 276 -19.81 21.74 21.26
N GLY A 277 -20.26 22.51 22.25
CA GLY A 277 -20.37 23.95 22.17
C GLY A 277 -19.01 24.60 22.04
N LEU A 278 -18.71 25.12 20.85
CA LEU A 278 -17.93 26.35 20.72
C LEU A 278 -18.92 27.51 20.88
N LYS A 279 -19.25 27.84 22.13
CA LYS A 279 -19.73 29.19 22.45
C LYS A 279 -18.57 30.14 22.18
N THR A 280 -18.58 30.75 21.01
CA THR A 280 -17.80 31.95 20.75
C THR A 280 -18.43 33.07 21.57
N GLU A 281 -17.83 33.40 22.71
CA GLU A 281 -18.13 34.62 23.44
C GLU A 281 -17.69 35.81 22.57
N LYS A 282 -18.64 36.38 21.84
CA LYS A 282 -18.61 37.78 21.45
C LYS A 282 -19.26 38.55 22.60
N ASN A 283 -18.45 39.20 23.43
CA ASN A 283 -18.76 40.46 24.13
C ASN A 283 -17.60 40.87 25.04
N LEU A 284 -16.66 41.65 24.50
CA LEU A 284 -15.88 42.60 25.30
C LEU A 284 -16.12 43.97 24.68
N LEU A 285 -17.14 44.65 25.21
CA LEU A 285 -17.33 46.08 25.04
C LEU A 285 -16.33 46.79 25.94
N ILE A 286 -15.48 47.59 25.30
CA ILE A 286 -14.62 48.60 25.90
C ILE A 286 -15.52 49.65 26.58
N LYS A 287 -15.18 50.01 27.81
CA LYS A 287 -15.55 51.30 28.41
C LYS A 287 -14.34 52.21 28.36
#